data_AF-A0A368FMC0-F1
#
_entry.id   AF-A0A368FMC0-F1
#
_cell.length_a   1.000
_cell.length_b   1.000
_cell.length_c   1.000
_cell.angle_alpha   90.00
_cell.angle_beta   90.00
_cell.angle_gamma   90.00
#
_symmetry.space_group_name_H-M   'P 1'
#
loop_
_entity.id
_entity.type
_entity.pdbx_description
1 polymer ?
#
loop_
_entity_poly.entity_id
_entity_poly.type
_entity_poly.pdbx_seq_one_letter_code
_entity_poly.pdbx_strand_id
1 'polypeptide(L)'
;MCCIPSRRTSQARTWEESICPECNDIGYCNVPNTTGTDSIPCVCQLNMGYCVLRSEKRLRRVWEFRGKKVPDARSPFRKDFLEHLRKLGYGNMTDQVAITTRAREKLILRMSALPPQRRAALGYGKSELIKQCSFNSMQCDIEKEFKLHIDPSFGNCYTFNADPNKVQASSKAGPSHGLRLMVFVNTSDYLPTTEATGVRIAIHGQKECPFPDVFGYSAPTGAVSSFGISLRKVNRLENGDCFNPDAPLPPGYIYREYNYEPEGCYRNCYQKRIISRCGCADPRFPQPSSSIRVCDIRNEHTRDCLLAESVRMIKRKSCRCTHACKQDVYTTTYSAAKWPSGSTRMECTEKDCNTYYR
;
A
#
# COMPACT_ATOMS: atom_id res chain seq x y z
N MET A 1 50.09 17.60 -0.08
CA MET A 1 49.95 18.97 0.45
C MET A 1 48.69 19.56 -0.17
N CYS A 2 47.54 19.36 0.47
CA CYS A 2 46.86 20.32 1.36
C CYS A 2 46.05 21.37 0.59
N CYS A 3 44.76 21.06 0.35
CA CYS A 3 43.70 22.05 0.08
C CYS A 3 42.48 21.76 0.96
N ILE A 4 42.32 22.59 1.98
CA ILE A 4 41.10 23.19 2.58
C ILE A 4 39.79 22.36 2.58
N PRO A 5 39.18 22.04 3.75
CA PRO A 5 37.78 21.66 3.83
C PRO A 5 36.88 22.90 3.97
N SER A 6 36.09 23.18 2.93
CA SER A 6 35.01 24.16 2.92
C SER A 6 33.67 23.48 3.26
N ARG A 7 33.06 23.93 4.36
CA ARG A 7 31.62 24.00 4.69
C ARG A 7 30.70 22.86 4.17
N ARG A 8 30.36 21.96 5.10
CA ARG A 8 29.13 21.15 5.04
C ARG A 8 27.91 22.08 5.08
N THR A 9 27.11 22.05 4.03
CA THR A 9 25.75 22.57 3.99
C THR A 9 24.89 21.87 5.05
N SER A 10 24.33 22.66 5.96
CA SER A 10 23.36 22.24 6.96
C SER A 10 22.05 21.81 6.30
N GLN A 11 21.80 20.50 6.20
CA GLN A 11 20.41 20.03 6.14
C GLN A 11 19.76 20.42 7.47
N ALA A 12 18.76 21.30 7.42
CA ALA A 12 17.95 21.63 8.58
C ALA A 12 17.33 20.33 9.11
N ARG A 13 17.73 19.90 10.31
CA ARG A 13 17.16 18.73 10.97
C ARG A 13 15.68 19.05 11.25
N THR A 14 14.78 18.36 10.58
CA THR A 14 13.32 18.47 10.80
C THR A 14 12.87 17.76 12.08
N TRP A 15 13.77 16.97 12.67
CA TRP A 15 13.55 16.24 13.91
C TRP A 15 14.54 16.70 14.98
N GLU A 16 14.03 16.96 16.17
CA GLU A 16 14.82 17.36 17.35
C GLU A 16 14.58 16.39 18.50
N GLU A 17 15.63 16.10 19.26
CA GLU A 17 15.53 15.29 20.47
C GLU A 17 15.01 16.15 21.62
N SER A 18 13.99 15.68 22.33
CA SER A 18 13.39 16.41 23.45
C SER A 18 13.00 15.45 24.57
N ILE A 19 12.45 16.01 25.64
CA ILE A 19 11.94 15.28 26.81
C ILE A 19 10.43 15.52 26.88
N CYS A 20 9.67 14.44 27.01
CA CYS A 20 8.22 14.48 27.12
C CYS A 20 7.76 14.29 28.56
N PRO A 21 7.11 15.32 29.15
CA PRO A 21 6.57 15.26 30.51
C PRO A 21 5.42 14.27 30.69
N GLU A 22 4.70 13.95 29.60
CA GLU A 22 3.55 13.07 29.60
C GLU A 22 3.38 12.40 28.22
N CYS A 23 3.19 11.09 28.18
CA CYS A 23 2.91 10.32 26.96
C CYS A 23 1.57 9.58 27.08
N ASN A 24 0.81 9.53 26.00
CA ASN A 24 -0.35 8.64 25.94
C ASN A 24 0.08 7.18 25.71
N ASP A 25 -0.89 6.25 25.78
CA ASP A 25 -0.68 4.79 25.65
C ASP A 25 0.01 4.33 24.35
N ILE A 26 0.15 5.22 23.36
CA ILE A 26 0.81 4.95 22.07
C ILE A 26 2.18 5.65 21.95
N GLY A 27 2.71 6.24 23.03
CA GLY A 27 4.01 6.90 23.06
C GLY A 27 4.04 8.26 22.37
N TYR A 28 2.89 8.94 22.30
CA TYR A 28 2.74 10.27 21.70
C TYR A 28 2.59 11.33 22.78
N CYS A 29 3.20 12.50 22.55
CA CYS A 29 3.29 13.57 23.52
C CYS A 29 3.06 14.95 22.87
N ASN A 30 2.25 15.77 23.53
CA ASN A 30 1.83 17.10 23.10
C ASN A 30 2.67 18.18 23.77
N VAL A 31 3.94 18.33 23.40
CA VAL A 31 4.71 19.51 23.82
C VAL A 31 4.17 20.75 23.09
N PRO A 32 3.91 21.90 23.76
CA PRO A 32 4.22 22.24 25.15
C PRO A 32 3.08 22.05 26.16
N ASN A 33 1.89 21.56 25.75
CA ASN A 33 0.73 21.39 26.62
C ASN A 33 0.74 20.04 27.35
N THR A 34 1.73 19.82 28.21
CA THR A 34 1.80 18.63 29.08
C THR A 34 1.82 19.03 30.55
N THR A 35 1.06 18.34 31.39
CA THR A 35 1.00 18.57 32.85
C THR A 35 1.76 17.52 33.66
N GLY A 36 2.25 16.46 32.99
CA GLY A 36 3.02 15.40 33.64
C GLY A 36 4.41 15.83 34.11
N THR A 37 5.04 14.95 34.89
CA THR A 37 6.36 15.16 35.52
C THR A 37 7.42 14.16 35.04
N ASP A 38 7.09 13.34 34.04
CA ASP A 38 7.97 12.25 33.60
C ASP A 38 9.09 12.77 32.69
N SER A 39 10.29 12.21 32.79
CA SER A 39 11.43 12.65 31.96
C SER A 39 11.70 11.64 30.85
N ILE A 40 10.77 11.51 29.89
CA ILE A 40 10.86 10.46 28.88
C ILE A 40 11.52 10.97 27.59
N PRO A 41 12.63 10.36 27.11
CA PRO A 41 13.28 10.78 25.87
C PRO A 41 12.34 10.58 24.67
N CYS A 42 12.28 11.57 23.79
CA CYS A 42 11.43 11.57 22.60
C CYS A 42 12.12 12.24 21.40
N VAL A 43 11.57 12.02 20.21
CA VAL A 43 11.96 12.72 18.97
C VAL A 43 10.76 13.51 18.46
N CYS A 44 10.94 14.81 18.29
CA CYS A 44 9.89 15.77 17.92
C CYS A 44 10.03 16.22 16.47
N GLN A 45 8.93 16.24 15.73
CA GLN A 45 8.86 16.77 14.37
C GLN A 45 8.52 18.27 14.40
N LEU A 46 9.49 19.12 14.07
CA LEU A 46 9.39 20.57 14.19
C LEU A 46 8.27 21.18 13.34
N ASN A 47 8.01 20.61 12.15
CA ASN A 47 7.01 21.15 11.23
C ASN A 47 5.57 20.75 11.58
N MET A 48 5.39 19.69 12.38
CA MET A 48 4.08 19.11 12.66
C MET A 48 3.67 19.16 14.13
N GLY A 49 4.57 19.64 15.01
CA GLY A 49 4.27 19.90 16.43
C GLY A 49 3.93 18.65 17.23
N TYR A 50 4.54 17.50 16.91
CA TYR A 50 4.34 16.27 17.68
C TYR A 50 5.64 15.57 18.03
N CYS A 51 5.65 14.86 19.16
CA CYS A 51 6.78 14.11 19.66
C CYS A 51 6.44 12.62 19.81
N VAL A 52 7.40 11.76 19.44
CA VAL A 52 7.29 10.30 19.55
C VAL A 52 8.34 9.78 20.52
N LEU A 53 7.92 8.93 21.44
CA LEU A 53 8.77 8.26 22.42
C LEU A 53 10.00 7.60 21.78
N ARG A 54 11.20 7.95 22.28
CA ARG A 54 12.46 7.33 21.92
C ARG A 54 12.84 6.32 23.00
N SER A 55 12.19 5.17 23.00
CA SER A 55 12.55 4.10 23.93
C SER A 55 13.80 3.35 23.44
N GLU A 56 14.81 3.18 24.31
CA GLU A 56 15.93 2.25 24.07
C GLU A 56 15.47 0.79 23.95
N LYS A 57 14.29 0.48 24.52
CA LYS A 57 13.63 -0.83 24.39
C LYS A 57 12.47 -0.67 23.42
N ARG A 58 12.59 -1.25 22.22
CA ARG A 58 11.53 -1.35 21.20
C ARG A 58 10.14 -1.30 21.82
N LEU A 59 9.27 -0.39 21.35
CA LEU A 59 7.84 -0.38 21.67
C LEU A 59 7.34 -1.82 21.59
N ARG A 60 6.96 -2.39 22.75
CA ARG A 60 6.53 -3.78 22.83
C ARG A 60 5.29 -3.90 21.95
N ARG A 61 5.32 -4.85 21.03
CA ARG A 61 4.20 -5.03 20.10
C ARG A 61 3.01 -5.55 20.92
N VAL A 62 1.76 -5.23 20.53
CA VAL A 62 0.55 -5.56 21.31
C VAL A 62 0.48 -7.03 21.75
N TRP A 63 0.98 -7.95 20.93
CA TRP A 63 1.04 -9.39 21.22
C TRP A 63 2.10 -9.81 22.26
N GLU A 64 3.01 -8.93 22.62
CA GLU A 64 3.99 -9.16 23.70
C GLU A 64 3.39 -8.86 25.08
N PHE A 65 2.35 -8.02 25.12
CA PHE A 65 1.56 -7.78 26.32
C PHE A 65 0.42 -8.78 26.46
N ARG A 66 -0.25 -9.10 25.35
CA ARG A 66 -1.46 -9.93 25.35
C ARG A 66 -1.21 -11.42 25.09
N GLY A 67 0.05 -11.81 24.87
CA GLY A 67 0.42 -13.17 24.54
C GLY A 67 0.04 -13.58 23.11
N LYS A 68 0.66 -14.66 22.62
CA LYS A 68 0.43 -15.22 21.28
C LYS A 68 -0.74 -16.24 21.22
N LYS A 69 -1.39 -16.50 22.35
CA LYS A 69 -2.39 -17.56 22.51
C LYS A 69 -3.63 -17.02 23.21
N VAL A 70 -4.78 -17.60 22.89
CA VAL A 70 -6.03 -17.40 23.65
C VAL A 70 -5.73 -17.69 25.13
N PRO A 71 -6.05 -16.79 26.08
CA PRO A 71 -5.78 -17.03 27.50
C PRO A 71 -6.41 -18.35 27.95
N ASP A 72 -5.72 -19.16 28.74
CA ASP A 72 -6.21 -20.47 29.20
C ASP A 72 -7.59 -20.37 29.87
N ALA A 73 -8.34 -21.48 29.90
CA ALA A 73 -9.69 -21.55 30.47
C ALA A 73 -9.80 -20.97 31.90
N ARG A 74 -8.70 -21.01 32.65
CA ARG A 74 -8.59 -20.52 34.04
C ARG A 74 -8.16 -19.05 34.14
N SER A 75 -7.82 -18.40 33.03
CA SER A 75 -7.39 -17.01 33.04
C SER A 75 -8.57 -16.07 33.31
N PRO A 76 -8.46 -15.15 34.30
CA PRO A 76 -9.52 -14.17 34.57
C PRO A 76 -9.77 -13.25 33.37
N PHE A 77 -8.79 -13.09 32.48
CA PHE A 77 -8.88 -12.26 31.28
C PHE A 77 -9.48 -12.99 30.07
N ARG A 78 -9.78 -14.30 30.16
CA ARG A 78 -10.31 -15.07 29.02
C ARG A 78 -11.69 -14.58 28.59
N LYS A 79 -12.56 -14.24 29.53
CA LYS A 79 -13.92 -13.77 29.23
C LYS A 79 -13.87 -12.45 28.44
N ASP A 80 -13.10 -11.48 28.93
CA ASP A 80 -12.89 -10.19 28.27
C ASP A 80 -12.21 -10.36 26.91
N PHE A 81 -11.23 -11.26 26.79
CA PHE A 81 -10.57 -11.57 25.53
C PHE A 81 -11.54 -12.17 24.50
N LEU A 82 -12.36 -13.14 24.89
CA LEU A 82 -13.36 -13.76 24.01
C LEU A 82 -14.49 -12.78 23.65
N GLU A 83 -14.92 -11.94 24.59
CA GLU A 83 -15.91 -10.89 24.33
C GLU A 83 -15.35 -9.83 23.38
N HIS A 84 -14.08 -9.46 23.54
CA HIS A 84 -13.39 -8.54 22.63
C HIS A 84 -13.24 -9.16 21.24
N LEU A 85 -12.87 -10.44 21.12
CA LEU A 85 -12.89 -11.16 19.85
C LEU A 85 -14.28 -11.20 19.23
N ARG A 86 -15.33 -11.40 20.03
CA ARG A 86 -16.73 -11.36 19.58
C ARG A 86 -17.14 -9.98 19.07
N LYS A 87 -16.78 -8.90 19.78
CA LYS A 87 -16.97 -7.50 19.35
C LYS A 87 -16.20 -7.17 18.07
N LEU A 88 -15.02 -7.75 17.91
CA LEU A 88 -14.26 -7.69 16.67
C LEU A 88 -14.80 -8.64 15.59
N GLY A 89 -15.91 -9.34 15.83
CA GLY A 89 -16.60 -10.20 14.87
C GLY A 89 -16.00 -11.60 14.72
N TYR A 90 -14.95 -11.95 15.45
CA TYR A 90 -14.27 -13.25 15.35
C TYR A 90 -14.90 -14.36 16.20
N GLY A 91 -15.94 -14.05 16.99
CA GLY A 91 -16.44 -14.95 18.04
C GLY A 91 -16.90 -16.34 17.58
N ASN A 92 -17.31 -16.51 16.31
CA ASN A 92 -17.76 -17.79 15.74
C ASN A 92 -16.80 -18.32 14.65
N MET A 93 -15.63 -17.71 14.47
CA MET A 93 -14.69 -18.11 13.43
C MET A 93 -13.64 -19.03 14.06
N THR A 94 -13.56 -20.27 13.58
CA THR A 94 -12.52 -21.25 13.99
C THR A 94 -11.42 -21.38 12.94
N ASP A 95 -11.72 -21.06 11.70
CA ASP A 95 -10.76 -21.08 10.59
C ASP A 95 -9.81 -19.88 10.66
N GLN A 96 -8.52 -20.17 10.78
CA GLN A 96 -7.46 -19.18 10.86
C GLN A 96 -7.37 -18.33 9.59
N VAL A 97 -7.64 -18.89 8.41
CA VAL A 97 -7.62 -18.16 7.14
C VAL A 97 -8.77 -17.16 7.07
N ALA A 98 -9.97 -17.56 7.48
CA ALA A 98 -11.09 -16.66 7.56
C ALA A 98 -10.87 -15.53 8.59
N ILE A 99 -10.23 -15.83 9.73
CA ILE A 99 -9.86 -14.83 10.75
C ILE A 99 -8.85 -13.82 10.19
N THR A 100 -7.76 -14.28 9.57
CA THR A 100 -6.72 -13.40 9.00
C THR A 100 -7.29 -12.55 7.86
N THR A 101 -8.12 -13.13 7.00
CA THR A 101 -8.82 -12.42 5.91
C THR A 101 -9.69 -11.30 6.47
N ARG A 102 -10.52 -11.59 7.47
CA ARG A 102 -11.41 -10.57 8.07
C ARG A 102 -10.63 -9.51 8.85
N ALA A 103 -9.52 -9.88 9.50
CA ALA A 103 -8.60 -8.93 10.13
C ALA A 103 -7.96 -7.99 9.11
N ARG A 104 -7.50 -8.54 7.99
CA ARG A 104 -6.94 -7.77 6.88
C ARG A 104 -7.96 -6.78 6.32
N GLU A 105 -9.20 -7.21 6.05
CA GLU A 105 -10.27 -6.33 5.56
C GLU A 105 -10.56 -5.17 6.51
N LYS A 106 -10.69 -5.45 7.82
CA LYS A 106 -10.93 -4.41 8.84
C LYS A 106 -9.78 -3.42 8.94
N LEU A 107 -8.54 -3.91 8.83
CA LEU A 107 -7.35 -3.08 8.82
C LEU A 107 -7.36 -2.16 7.60
N ILE A 108 -7.53 -2.71 6.39
CA ILE A 108 -7.60 -1.94 5.14
C ILE A 108 -8.65 -0.85 5.25
N LEU A 109 -9.84 -1.18 5.76
CA LEU A 109 -10.93 -0.23 5.92
C LEU A 109 -10.57 0.93 6.86
N ARG A 110 -9.94 0.62 8.01
CA ARG A 110 -9.48 1.64 8.97
C ARG A 110 -8.36 2.51 8.41
N MET A 111 -7.38 1.91 7.73
CA MET A 111 -6.26 2.63 7.13
C MET A 111 -6.73 3.53 5.98
N SER A 112 -7.71 3.08 5.20
CA SER A 112 -8.28 3.85 4.10
C SER A 112 -9.00 5.11 4.56
N ALA A 113 -9.55 5.10 5.78
CA ALA A 113 -10.21 6.27 6.36
C ALA A 113 -9.25 7.37 6.84
N LEU A 114 -7.93 7.10 6.84
CA LEU A 114 -6.92 8.11 7.16
C LEU A 114 -6.69 9.07 5.98
N PRO A 115 -6.31 10.34 6.24
CA PRO A 115 -5.91 11.27 5.19
C PRO A 115 -4.77 10.70 4.32
N PRO A 116 -4.75 11.01 3.00
CA PRO A 116 -3.73 10.48 2.08
C PRO A 116 -2.30 10.73 2.54
N GLN A 117 -2.01 11.90 3.13
CA GLN A 117 -0.68 12.26 3.62
C GLN A 117 -0.23 11.34 4.76
N ARG A 118 -1.14 10.98 5.67
CA ARG A 118 -0.84 10.04 6.77
C ARG A 118 -0.65 8.62 6.24
N ARG A 119 -1.43 8.21 5.24
CA ARG A 119 -1.26 6.92 4.58
C ARG A 119 0.11 6.83 3.89
N ALA A 120 0.52 7.89 3.19
CA ALA A 120 1.82 7.97 2.55
C ALA A 120 2.97 7.89 3.56
N ALA A 121 2.86 8.59 4.69
CA ALA A 121 3.89 8.60 5.74
C ALA A 121 4.04 7.26 6.48
N LEU A 122 3.00 6.43 6.50
CA LEU A 122 3.02 5.09 7.12
C LEU A 122 3.47 3.98 6.16
N GLY A 123 3.56 4.27 4.86
CA GLY A 123 4.02 3.31 3.86
C GLY A 123 5.53 3.38 3.63
N TYR A 124 6.07 2.35 2.97
CA TYR A 124 7.47 2.30 2.56
C TYR A 124 7.84 3.49 1.67
N GLY A 125 9.03 4.04 1.86
CA GLY A 125 9.61 5.08 1.00
C GLY A 125 10.20 4.52 -0.31
N LYS A 126 10.43 5.40 -1.31
CA LYS A 126 11.03 5.00 -2.60
C LYS A 126 12.40 4.36 -2.42
N SER A 127 13.30 5.05 -1.73
CA SER A 127 14.66 4.59 -1.44
C SER A 127 14.72 3.41 -0.46
N GLU A 128 13.64 3.18 0.29
CA GLU A 128 13.50 2.03 1.17
C GLU A 128 13.18 0.76 0.36
N LEU A 129 12.21 0.85 -0.56
CA LEU A 129 11.77 -0.27 -1.39
C LEU A 129 12.68 -0.52 -2.60
N ILE A 130 13.06 0.52 -3.35
CA ILE A 130 13.83 0.43 -4.60
C ILE A 130 15.27 0.83 -4.32
N LYS A 131 16.18 -0.14 -4.35
CA LYS A 131 17.61 0.08 -4.07
C LYS A 131 18.43 0.36 -5.32
N GLN A 132 18.09 -0.31 -6.42
CA GLN A 132 18.76 -0.10 -7.71
C GLN A 132 17.73 -0.14 -8.83
N CYS A 133 17.92 0.70 -9.84
CA CYS A 133 17.10 0.73 -11.04
C CYS A 133 17.99 0.92 -12.27
N SER A 134 17.71 0.14 -13.32
CA SER A 134 18.22 0.40 -14.65
C SER A 134 17.14 0.21 -15.71
N PHE A 135 17.11 1.08 -16.71
CA PHE A 135 16.25 0.99 -17.88
C PHE A 135 17.08 1.31 -19.14
N ASN A 136 16.93 0.53 -20.22
CA ASN A 136 17.78 0.65 -21.41
C ASN A 136 19.30 0.64 -21.09
N SER A 137 19.73 -0.22 -20.17
CA SER A 137 21.12 -0.27 -19.67
C SER A 137 21.65 1.01 -19.01
N MET A 138 20.78 2.00 -18.74
CA MET A 138 21.14 3.24 -18.05
C MET A 138 20.53 3.27 -16.65
N GLN A 139 21.22 3.92 -15.71
CA GLN A 139 20.71 4.10 -14.35
C GLN A 139 19.50 5.03 -14.36
N CYS A 140 18.41 4.63 -13.69
CA CYS A 140 17.21 5.47 -13.55
C CYS A 140 17.38 6.50 -12.43
N ASP A 141 16.72 7.66 -12.54
CA ASP A 141 16.50 8.56 -11.41
C ASP A 141 15.26 8.11 -10.60
N ILE A 142 15.48 7.33 -9.53
CA ILE A 142 14.40 6.74 -8.71
C ILE A 142 13.43 7.81 -8.19
N GLU A 143 13.93 9.00 -7.84
CA GLU A 143 13.07 10.04 -7.26
C GLU A 143 12.17 10.72 -8.29
N LYS A 144 12.65 10.89 -9.52
CA LYS A 144 11.89 11.58 -10.59
C LYS A 144 11.10 10.63 -11.48
N GLU A 145 11.58 9.41 -11.71
CA GLU A 145 10.99 8.48 -12.68
C GLU A 145 9.92 7.57 -12.11
N PHE A 146 9.78 7.53 -10.77
CA PHE A 146 8.75 6.77 -10.08
C PHE A 146 7.73 7.69 -9.41
N LYS A 147 6.47 7.61 -9.86
CA LYS A 147 5.34 8.33 -9.28
C LYS A 147 4.75 7.53 -8.11
N LEU A 148 4.48 8.20 -6.98
CA LEU A 148 3.76 7.61 -5.85
C LEU A 148 2.29 7.38 -6.21
N HIS A 149 1.81 6.17 -5.96
CA HIS A 149 0.41 5.78 -5.99
C HIS A 149 0.05 5.14 -4.64
N ILE A 150 -0.98 5.64 -3.95
CA ILE A 150 -1.33 5.15 -2.60
C ILE A 150 -2.48 4.16 -2.71
N ASP A 151 -2.17 2.87 -2.65
CA ASP A 151 -3.15 1.80 -2.69
C ASP A 151 -3.73 1.52 -1.28
N PRO A 152 -5.05 1.31 -1.15
CA PRO A 152 -5.70 0.93 0.12
C PRO A 152 -5.20 -0.38 0.73
N SER A 153 -4.85 -1.35 -0.10
CA SER A 153 -4.52 -2.72 0.29
C SER A 153 -3.01 -2.94 0.43
N PHE A 154 -2.20 -2.24 -0.38
CA PHE A 154 -0.75 -2.42 -0.46
C PHE A 154 0.07 -1.23 0.05
N GLY A 155 -0.56 -0.09 0.36
CA GLY A 155 0.14 1.10 0.84
C GLY A 155 0.81 1.88 -0.29
N ASN A 156 2.07 2.28 -0.12
CA ASN A 156 2.79 3.05 -1.14
C ASN A 156 3.22 2.14 -2.29
N CYS A 157 2.72 2.42 -3.48
CA CYS A 157 3.15 1.85 -4.75
C CYS A 157 3.91 2.89 -5.57
N TYR A 158 4.85 2.44 -6.39
CA TYR A 158 5.69 3.32 -7.20
C TYR A 158 5.61 2.92 -8.67
N THR A 159 5.03 3.80 -9.49
CA THR A 159 4.79 3.57 -10.92
C THR A 159 5.91 4.19 -11.74
N PHE A 160 6.67 3.34 -12.45
CA PHE A 160 7.64 3.75 -13.45
C PHE A 160 6.92 4.22 -14.74
N ASN A 161 7.49 5.19 -15.45
CA ASN A 161 6.97 5.67 -16.73
C ASN A 161 5.50 6.15 -16.69
N ALA A 162 5.11 6.79 -15.59
CA ALA A 162 3.74 7.22 -15.33
C ALA A 162 3.32 8.51 -16.06
N ASP A 163 4.27 9.31 -16.56
CA ASP A 163 3.99 10.59 -17.23
C ASP A 163 3.76 10.36 -18.74
N PRO A 164 2.55 10.61 -19.28
CA PRO A 164 2.27 10.46 -20.70
C PRO A 164 3.04 11.43 -21.59
N ASN A 165 3.57 12.53 -21.04
CA ASN A 165 4.34 13.53 -21.79
C ASN A 165 5.83 13.16 -21.90
N LYS A 166 6.30 12.23 -21.06
CA LYS A 166 7.70 11.77 -20.98
C LYS A 166 7.78 10.26 -21.07
N VAL A 167 7.28 9.73 -22.19
CA VAL A 167 7.24 8.28 -22.43
C VAL A 167 8.65 7.73 -22.60
N GLN A 168 9.03 6.81 -21.72
CA GLN A 168 10.24 6.01 -21.84
C GLN A 168 9.95 4.75 -22.69
N ALA A 169 10.57 4.64 -23.85
CA ALA A 169 10.46 3.49 -24.74
C ALA A 169 11.69 2.58 -24.63
N SER A 170 11.49 1.26 -24.67
CA SER A 170 12.61 0.31 -24.72
C SER A 170 13.26 0.34 -26.11
N SER A 171 14.59 0.38 -26.16
CA SER A 171 15.34 0.47 -27.42
C SER A 171 15.34 -0.85 -28.20
N LYS A 172 15.25 -1.99 -27.49
CA LYS A 172 15.32 -3.33 -28.07
C LYS A 172 14.63 -4.33 -27.15
N ALA A 173 14.09 -5.40 -27.70
CA ALA A 173 13.62 -6.52 -26.88
C ALA A 173 14.81 -7.20 -26.15
N GLY A 174 14.63 -7.45 -24.86
CA GLY A 174 15.56 -8.23 -24.05
C GLY A 174 15.71 -7.71 -22.61
N PRO A 175 16.16 -8.55 -21.67
CA PRO A 175 16.25 -8.17 -20.26
C PRO A 175 17.20 -6.99 -19.97
N SER A 176 18.25 -6.79 -20.78
CA SER A 176 19.20 -5.67 -20.64
C SER A 176 18.60 -4.31 -21.03
N HIS A 177 17.63 -4.32 -21.94
CA HIS A 177 16.98 -3.09 -22.44
C HIS A 177 15.62 -2.83 -21.76
N GLY A 178 15.19 -3.73 -20.88
CA GLY A 178 13.97 -3.58 -20.08
C GLY A 178 14.21 -2.82 -18.77
N LEU A 179 13.16 -2.74 -17.95
CA LEU A 179 13.25 -2.26 -16.59
C LEU A 179 13.80 -3.37 -15.69
N ARG A 180 14.89 -3.10 -15.00
CA ARG A 180 15.49 -4.01 -14.01
C ARG A 180 15.59 -3.30 -12.68
N LEU A 181 15.02 -3.93 -11.66
CA LEU A 181 14.93 -3.39 -10.30
C LEU A 181 15.62 -4.34 -9.32
N MET A 182 16.33 -3.76 -8.35
CA MET A 182 16.67 -4.44 -7.11
C MET A 182 15.80 -3.84 -6.01
N VAL A 183 14.92 -4.66 -5.45
CA VAL A 183 14.00 -4.25 -4.39
C VAL A 183 14.40 -4.84 -3.06
N PHE A 184 14.21 -4.08 -1.99
CA PHE A 184 14.45 -4.52 -0.62
C PHE A 184 13.11 -4.62 0.11
N VAL A 185 12.93 -5.74 0.82
CA VAL A 185 11.71 -6.05 1.56
C VAL A 185 12.11 -6.47 2.96
N ASN A 186 11.75 -5.64 3.96
CA ASN A 186 12.00 -5.97 5.36
C ASN A 186 10.86 -6.85 5.92
N THR A 187 11.09 -8.16 6.01
CA THR A 187 10.10 -9.11 6.53
C THR A 187 9.75 -8.89 8.01
N SER A 188 10.64 -8.23 8.77
CA SER A 188 10.40 -7.95 10.19
C SER A 188 9.30 -6.91 10.43
N ASP A 189 9.04 -6.08 9.42
CA ASP A 189 8.04 -5.00 9.45
C ASP A 189 6.65 -5.47 8.96
N TYR A 190 6.56 -6.73 8.55
CA TYR A 190 5.29 -7.29 8.06
C TYR A 190 4.25 -7.36 9.17
N LEU A 191 3.02 -7.05 8.79
CA LEU A 191 1.88 -7.23 9.65
C LEU A 191 1.56 -8.72 9.78
N PRO A 192 1.07 -9.19 10.95
CA PRO A 192 0.65 -10.58 11.13
C PRO A 192 -0.46 -11.04 10.17
N THR A 193 -1.14 -10.10 9.49
CA THR A 193 -2.17 -10.36 8.48
C THR A 193 -1.60 -10.51 7.07
N THR A 194 -0.30 -10.31 6.86
CA THR A 194 0.35 -10.44 5.55
C THR A 194 0.75 -11.90 5.32
N GLU A 195 0.19 -12.51 4.28
CA GLU A 195 0.33 -13.95 4.02
C GLU A 195 1.62 -14.34 3.31
N ALA A 196 2.07 -13.52 2.35
CA ALA A 196 3.19 -13.85 1.49
C ALA A 196 4.25 -12.74 1.53
N THR A 197 5.52 -13.16 1.52
CA THR A 197 6.67 -12.26 1.42
C THR A 197 7.04 -12.03 -0.04
N GLY A 198 7.21 -10.76 -0.43
CA GLY A 198 7.55 -10.40 -1.79
C GLY A 198 7.08 -9.00 -2.14
N VAL A 199 7.13 -8.70 -3.43
CA VAL A 199 6.55 -7.48 -4.00
C VAL A 199 5.40 -7.83 -4.94
N ARG A 200 4.42 -6.94 -5.03
CA ARG A 200 3.37 -7.00 -6.06
C ARG A 200 3.66 -6.01 -7.18
N ILE A 201 3.53 -6.46 -8.41
CA ILE A 201 3.83 -5.70 -9.62
C ILE A 201 2.59 -5.71 -10.51
N ALA A 202 2.04 -4.54 -10.81
CA ALA A 202 0.95 -4.39 -11.79
C ALA A 202 1.52 -3.79 -13.08
N ILE A 203 1.15 -4.36 -14.23
CA ILE A 203 1.55 -3.88 -15.55
C ILE A 203 0.30 -3.28 -16.20
N HIS A 204 0.37 -2.02 -16.59
CA HIS A 204 -0.75 -1.27 -17.13
C HIS A 204 -0.26 -0.15 -18.06
N GLY A 205 -1.18 0.41 -18.86
CA GLY A 205 -0.92 1.58 -19.69
C GLY A 205 -0.81 2.87 -18.86
N GLN A 206 -0.18 3.91 -19.42
CA GLN A 206 0.09 5.16 -18.69
C GLN A 206 -1.18 5.92 -18.25
N LYS A 207 -2.29 5.72 -18.98
CA LYS A 207 -3.60 6.32 -18.67
C LYS A 207 -4.57 5.33 -18.02
N GLU A 208 -4.10 4.15 -17.62
CA GLU A 208 -4.89 3.12 -16.93
C GLU A 208 -4.63 3.18 -15.43
N CYS A 209 -5.66 2.92 -14.62
CA CYS A 209 -5.50 2.94 -13.18
C CYS A 209 -4.83 1.63 -12.75
N PRO A 210 -3.74 1.68 -11.96
CA PRO A 210 -3.15 0.45 -11.45
C PRO A 210 -4.14 -0.20 -10.45
N PHE A 211 -4.56 -1.43 -10.74
CA PHE A 211 -5.36 -2.26 -9.83
C PHE A 211 -4.51 -3.47 -9.36
N PRO A 212 -3.55 -3.29 -8.44
CA PRO A 212 -2.60 -4.34 -8.04
C PRO A 212 -3.24 -5.50 -7.25
N ASP A 213 -4.45 -5.32 -6.76
CA ASP A 213 -5.24 -6.38 -6.14
C ASP A 213 -5.82 -7.37 -7.17
N VAL A 214 -6.16 -6.88 -8.38
CA VAL A 214 -6.76 -7.68 -9.46
C VAL A 214 -5.75 -8.08 -10.53
N PHE A 215 -4.93 -7.16 -11.00
CA PHE A 215 -3.98 -7.34 -12.11
C PHE A 215 -2.51 -7.38 -11.65
N GLY A 216 -2.28 -7.62 -10.36
CA GLY A 216 -0.94 -7.71 -9.78
C GLY A 216 -0.34 -9.11 -9.87
N TYR A 217 0.93 -9.19 -10.27
CA TYR A 217 1.77 -10.37 -10.19
C TYR A 217 2.64 -10.34 -8.93
N SER A 218 2.88 -11.49 -8.33
CA SER A 218 3.75 -11.62 -7.15
C SER A 218 5.18 -11.98 -7.58
N ALA A 219 6.17 -11.24 -7.07
CA ALA A 219 7.58 -11.60 -7.17
C ALA A 219 8.11 -11.91 -5.75
N PRO A 220 8.54 -13.15 -5.47
CA PRO A 220 9.04 -13.53 -4.15
C PRO A 220 10.42 -12.92 -3.88
N THR A 221 10.76 -12.74 -2.61
CA THR A 221 12.12 -12.42 -2.17
C THR A 221 13.05 -13.62 -2.37
N GLY A 222 14.36 -13.38 -2.52
CA GLY A 222 15.35 -14.46 -2.69
C GLY A 222 15.37 -15.08 -4.09
N ALA A 223 14.78 -14.41 -5.07
CA ALA A 223 14.77 -14.82 -6.46
C ALA A 223 14.95 -13.61 -7.39
N VAL A 224 15.56 -13.85 -8.56
CA VAL A 224 15.42 -12.96 -9.72
C VAL A 224 14.16 -13.39 -10.45
N SER A 225 13.13 -12.54 -10.39
CA SER A 225 11.89 -12.71 -11.15
C SER A 225 11.97 -11.95 -12.47
N SER A 226 11.72 -12.65 -13.57
CA SER A 226 11.69 -12.09 -14.93
C SER A 226 10.26 -12.11 -15.46
N PHE A 227 9.77 -10.94 -15.86
CA PHE A 227 8.45 -10.75 -16.45
C PHE A 227 8.62 -10.34 -17.91
N GLY A 228 8.31 -11.25 -18.83
CA GLY A 228 8.28 -10.95 -20.27
C GLY A 228 6.95 -10.31 -20.62
N ILE A 229 6.96 -9.11 -21.21
CA ILE A 229 5.75 -8.34 -21.51
C ILE A 229 5.53 -8.30 -23.02
N SER A 230 4.31 -8.58 -23.47
CA SER A 230 3.89 -8.46 -24.86
C SER A 230 2.58 -7.68 -24.95
N LEU A 231 2.60 -6.60 -25.73
CA LEU A 231 1.45 -5.73 -25.95
C LEU A 231 0.60 -6.28 -27.11
N ARG A 232 -0.69 -6.48 -26.85
CA ARG A 232 -1.70 -6.82 -27.86
C ARG A 232 -2.73 -5.71 -27.92
N LYS A 233 -2.98 -5.19 -29.12
CA LYS A 233 -4.05 -4.21 -29.36
C LYS A 233 -5.32 -4.91 -29.78
N VAL A 234 -6.39 -4.72 -29.04
CA VAL A 234 -7.72 -5.29 -29.32
C VAL A 234 -8.62 -4.18 -29.83
N ASN A 235 -9.06 -4.32 -31.08
CA ASN A 235 -10.05 -3.43 -31.70
C ASN A 235 -11.34 -4.23 -31.93
N ARG A 236 -12.39 -3.88 -31.18
CA ARG A 236 -13.72 -4.47 -31.29
C ARG A 236 -14.54 -3.65 -32.29
N LEU A 237 -15.40 -4.33 -33.05
CA LEU A 237 -16.34 -3.66 -33.94
C LEU A 237 -17.35 -2.85 -33.14
N GLU A 238 -17.67 -1.64 -33.60
CA GLU A 238 -18.53 -0.67 -32.88
C GLU A 238 -19.99 -1.14 -32.71
N ASN A 239 -20.41 -2.14 -33.49
CA ASN A 239 -21.73 -2.78 -33.35
C ASN A 239 -21.80 -3.75 -32.15
N GLY A 240 -20.66 -4.07 -31.54
CA GLY A 240 -20.58 -4.82 -30.30
C GLY A 240 -20.71 -3.87 -29.12
N ASP A 241 -21.51 -4.23 -28.13
CA ASP A 241 -21.80 -3.46 -26.91
C ASP A 241 -20.50 -3.15 -26.10
N CYS A 242 -19.72 -2.15 -26.57
CA CYS A 242 -18.41 -1.76 -26.05
C CYS A 242 -18.37 -0.25 -25.76
N PHE A 243 -17.53 0.14 -24.82
CA PHE A 243 -17.35 1.55 -24.47
C PHE A 243 -16.45 2.25 -25.49
N ASN A 244 -16.96 3.29 -26.15
CA ASN A 244 -16.16 4.09 -27.07
C ASN A 244 -15.12 4.92 -26.28
N PRO A 245 -13.80 4.74 -26.49
CA PRO A 245 -12.76 5.49 -25.79
C PRO A 245 -12.84 7.01 -26.00
N ASP A 246 -13.43 7.46 -27.11
CA ASP A 246 -13.59 8.88 -27.45
C ASP A 246 -14.84 9.49 -26.77
N ALA A 247 -15.70 8.66 -26.17
CA ALA A 247 -16.85 9.12 -25.41
C ALA A 247 -16.43 9.65 -24.02
N PRO A 248 -17.17 10.63 -23.46
CA PRO A 248 -16.91 11.11 -22.12
C PRO A 248 -17.09 9.98 -21.09
N LEU A 249 -16.28 10.03 -20.03
CA LEU A 249 -16.41 9.10 -18.91
C LEU A 249 -17.83 9.15 -18.33
N PRO A 250 -18.38 8.01 -17.85
CA PRO A 250 -19.71 7.96 -17.27
C PRO A 250 -19.89 9.01 -16.16
N PRO A 251 -21.05 9.68 -16.04
CA PRO A 251 -21.28 10.68 -15.01
C PRO A 251 -21.00 10.12 -13.61
N GLY A 252 -20.18 10.84 -12.84
CA GLY A 252 -19.78 10.43 -11.49
C GLY A 252 -18.75 9.28 -11.45
N TYR A 253 -18.05 8.98 -12.54
CA TYR A 253 -16.90 8.06 -12.54
C TYR A 253 -15.82 8.56 -11.58
N ILE A 254 -15.39 7.67 -10.67
CA ILE A 254 -14.48 8.03 -9.56
C ILE A 254 -12.99 8.03 -9.95
N TYR A 255 -12.60 7.40 -11.06
CA TYR A 255 -11.21 7.36 -11.55
C TYR A 255 -10.98 8.39 -12.66
N ARG A 256 -11.18 9.67 -12.34
CA ARG A 256 -11.23 10.77 -13.34
C ARG A 256 -9.92 11.04 -14.08
N GLU A 257 -8.79 10.69 -13.46
CA GLU A 257 -7.46 10.88 -14.04
C GLU A 257 -7.09 9.77 -15.04
N TYR A 258 -7.93 8.74 -15.16
CA TYR A 258 -7.66 7.55 -15.95
C TYR A 258 -8.73 7.35 -17.02
N ASN A 259 -8.38 6.59 -18.05
CA ASN A 259 -9.30 6.15 -19.08
C ASN A 259 -10.33 5.17 -18.49
N TYR A 260 -11.42 4.98 -19.21
CA TYR A 260 -12.42 3.99 -18.84
C TYR A 260 -11.83 2.58 -18.86
N GLU A 261 -11.90 1.89 -17.72
CA GLU A 261 -11.63 0.46 -17.61
C GLU A 261 -12.82 -0.28 -16.99
N PRO A 262 -13.08 -1.55 -17.39
CA PRO A 262 -14.17 -2.35 -16.81
C PRO A 262 -14.07 -2.47 -15.29
N GLU A 263 -12.87 -2.70 -14.74
CA GLU A 263 -12.65 -2.80 -13.29
C GLU A 263 -13.00 -1.48 -12.57
N GLY A 264 -12.56 -0.35 -13.13
CA GLY A 264 -12.96 0.97 -12.63
C GLY A 264 -14.47 1.20 -12.70
N CYS A 265 -15.15 0.68 -13.73
CA CYS A 265 -16.62 0.73 -13.83
C CYS A 265 -17.31 -0.08 -12.73
N TYR A 266 -16.84 -1.30 -12.44
CA TYR A 266 -17.40 -2.12 -11.36
C TYR A 266 -17.23 -1.46 -10.00
N ARG A 267 -16.04 -0.91 -9.71
CA ARG A 267 -15.77 -0.16 -8.47
C ARG A 267 -16.58 1.13 -8.37
N ASN A 268 -16.78 1.82 -9.48
CA ASN A 268 -17.65 3.00 -9.54
C ASN A 268 -19.11 2.65 -9.25
N CYS A 269 -19.62 1.57 -9.86
CA CYS A 269 -20.96 1.06 -9.60
C CYS A 269 -21.13 0.65 -8.12
N TYR A 270 -20.11 0.01 -7.53
CA TYR A 270 -20.07 -0.31 -6.11
C TYR A 270 -20.20 0.95 -5.25
N GLN A 271 -19.36 1.94 -5.52
CA GLN A 271 -19.34 3.18 -4.74
C GLN A 271 -20.68 3.92 -4.81
N LYS A 272 -21.29 4.00 -6.00
CA LYS A 272 -22.64 4.58 -6.17
C LYS A 272 -23.69 3.86 -5.34
N ARG A 273 -23.65 2.53 -5.30
CA ARG A 273 -24.57 1.72 -4.50
C ARG A 273 -24.38 1.98 -3.01
N ILE A 274 -23.14 2.01 -2.53
CA ILE A 274 -22.82 2.32 -1.13
C ILE A 274 -23.33 3.70 -0.75
N ILE A 275 -23.12 4.71 -1.59
CA ILE A 275 -23.61 6.06 -1.32
C ILE A 275 -25.15 6.09 -1.25
N SER A 276 -25.82 5.41 -2.18
CA SER A 276 -27.28 5.34 -2.20
C SER A 276 -27.88 4.59 -1.00
N ARG A 277 -27.21 3.57 -0.48
CA ARG A 277 -27.74 2.68 0.58
C ARG A 277 -27.27 3.05 1.98
N CYS A 278 -26.01 3.47 2.12
CA CYS A 278 -25.37 3.79 3.39
C CYS A 278 -25.19 5.31 3.61
N GLY A 279 -25.41 6.16 2.60
CA GLY A 279 -25.37 7.62 2.74
C GLY A 279 -23.97 8.22 2.93
N CYS A 280 -22.92 7.49 2.55
CA CYS A 280 -21.51 7.92 2.62
C CYS A 280 -20.67 7.19 1.57
N ALA A 281 -19.48 7.71 1.26
CA ALA A 281 -18.53 7.09 0.33
C ALA A 281 -17.61 6.10 1.05
N ASP A 282 -17.41 4.89 0.50
CA ASP A 282 -16.45 3.93 1.04
C ASP A 282 -15.03 4.49 0.90
N PRO A 283 -14.25 4.55 1.99
CA PRO A 283 -12.91 5.16 2.00
C PRO A 283 -11.87 4.41 1.15
N ARG A 284 -12.14 3.15 0.78
CA ARG A 284 -11.20 2.35 -0.03
C ARG A 284 -11.16 2.81 -1.49
N PHE A 285 -12.13 3.58 -1.94
CA PHE A 285 -12.20 4.08 -3.31
C PHE A 285 -12.07 5.60 -3.34
N PRO A 286 -11.68 6.20 -4.48
CA PRO A 286 -11.66 7.65 -4.61
C PRO A 286 -13.01 8.28 -4.26
N GLN A 287 -12.96 9.42 -3.57
CA GLN A 287 -14.15 10.16 -3.21
C GLN A 287 -14.80 10.77 -4.47
N PRO A 288 -16.09 10.55 -4.73
CA PRO A 288 -16.73 11.07 -5.95
C PRO A 288 -16.86 12.60 -5.94
N SER A 289 -17.11 13.23 -4.80
CA SER A 289 -17.18 14.69 -4.70
C SER A 289 -16.88 15.14 -3.28
N SER A 290 -16.40 16.38 -3.14
CA SER A 290 -16.16 17.00 -1.83
C SER A 290 -17.41 17.12 -0.98
N SER A 291 -18.60 17.17 -1.60
CA SER A 291 -19.90 17.23 -0.92
C SER A 291 -20.33 15.91 -0.26
N ILE A 292 -19.82 14.77 -0.72
CA ILE A 292 -20.20 13.46 -0.18
C ILE A 292 -19.20 13.07 0.90
N ARG A 293 -19.66 12.98 2.15
CA ARG A 293 -18.81 12.55 3.27
C ARG A 293 -18.29 11.12 3.08
N VAL A 294 -17.04 10.90 3.48
CA VAL A 294 -16.46 9.56 3.62
C VAL A 294 -17.10 8.86 4.82
N CYS A 295 -17.34 7.55 4.71
CA CYS A 295 -17.93 6.75 5.77
C CYS A 295 -17.06 6.75 7.04
N ASP A 296 -17.66 7.04 8.19
CA ASP A 296 -16.99 6.91 9.48
C ASP A 296 -16.92 5.43 9.90
N ILE A 297 -15.71 4.87 9.81
CA ILE A 297 -15.43 3.47 10.12
C ILE A 297 -15.47 3.18 11.63
N ARG A 298 -15.45 4.22 12.47
CA ARG A 298 -15.63 4.06 13.93
C ARG A 298 -17.08 3.77 14.29
N ASN A 299 -18.03 4.17 13.44
CA ASN A 299 -19.44 3.89 13.62
C ASN A 299 -19.77 2.44 13.19
N GLU A 300 -20.27 1.64 14.13
CA GLU A 300 -20.61 0.24 13.90
C GLU A 300 -21.71 0.07 12.85
N HIS A 301 -22.75 0.90 12.86
CA HIS A 301 -23.84 0.83 11.89
C HIS A 301 -23.35 1.09 10.46
N THR A 302 -22.45 2.05 10.29
CA THR A 302 -21.86 2.37 8.99
C THR A 302 -21.00 1.20 8.50
N ARG A 303 -20.15 0.64 9.37
CA ARG A 303 -19.31 -0.52 9.04
C ARG A 303 -20.16 -1.73 8.64
N ASP A 304 -21.22 -2.00 9.37
CA ASP A 304 -22.09 -3.14 9.10
C ASP A 304 -22.89 -2.95 7.81
N CYS A 305 -23.28 -1.72 7.47
CA CYS A 305 -23.87 -1.38 6.16
C CYS A 305 -22.91 -1.68 5.00
N LEU A 306 -21.64 -1.25 5.12
CA LEU A 306 -20.62 -1.50 4.09
C LEU A 306 -20.40 -2.99 3.85
N LEU A 307 -20.33 -3.78 4.92
CA LEU A 307 -20.17 -5.24 4.85
C LEU A 307 -21.42 -5.94 4.30
N ALA A 308 -22.62 -5.50 4.68
CA ALA A 308 -23.86 -6.09 4.18
C ALA A 308 -24.05 -5.81 2.68
N GLU A 309 -23.80 -4.58 2.24
CA GLU A 309 -23.95 -4.20 0.84
C GLU A 309 -22.84 -4.78 -0.05
N SER A 310 -21.63 -5.01 0.46
CA SER A 310 -20.59 -5.73 -0.29
C SER A 310 -21.01 -7.16 -0.62
N VAL A 311 -21.54 -7.91 0.35
CA VAL A 311 -22.06 -9.26 0.14
C VAL A 311 -23.26 -9.24 -0.82
N ARG A 312 -24.17 -8.27 -0.69
CA ARG A 312 -25.34 -8.16 -1.58
C ARG A 312 -24.97 -7.85 -3.02
N MET A 313 -23.93 -7.04 -3.23
CA MET A 313 -23.48 -6.69 -4.57
C MET A 313 -22.87 -7.88 -5.30
N ILE A 314 -22.11 -8.73 -4.61
CA ILE A 314 -21.59 -9.98 -5.18
C ILE A 314 -22.74 -10.89 -5.67
N LYS A 315 -23.84 -10.94 -4.91
CA LYS A 315 -25.02 -11.76 -5.26
C LYS A 315 -25.87 -11.17 -6.39
N ARG A 316 -25.97 -9.84 -6.48
CA ARG A 316 -26.80 -9.15 -7.49
C ARG A 316 -25.90 -8.51 -8.55
N LYS A 317 -25.67 -9.23 -9.66
CA LYS A 317 -24.99 -8.75 -10.88
C LYS A 317 -25.76 -7.60 -11.55
N SER A 318 -25.73 -6.43 -10.93
CA SER A 318 -26.55 -5.26 -11.31
C SER A 318 -25.76 -4.18 -12.06
N CYS A 319 -24.43 -4.31 -12.12
CA CYS A 319 -23.58 -3.37 -12.84
C CYS A 319 -23.45 -3.77 -14.31
N ARG A 320 -23.75 -2.83 -15.21
CA ARG A 320 -23.52 -2.97 -16.66
C ARG A 320 -22.20 -2.29 -17.00
N CYS A 321 -21.13 -3.07 -17.09
CA CYS A 321 -19.80 -2.61 -17.47
C CYS A 321 -19.34 -3.39 -18.70
N THR A 322 -19.07 -2.68 -19.78
CA THR A 322 -18.62 -3.26 -21.06
C THR A 322 -17.12 -3.07 -21.22
N HIS A 323 -16.49 -3.83 -22.11
CA HIS A 323 -15.08 -3.59 -22.44
C HIS A 323 -14.95 -2.38 -23.37
N ALA A 324 -13.81 -1.69 -23.35
CA ALA A 324 -13.53 -0.62 -24.30
C ALA A 324 -13.43 -1.17 -25.74
N CYS A 325 -13.87 -0.39 -26.72
CA CYS A 325 -13.81 -0.81 -28.13
C CYS A 325 -12.36 -0.91 -28.63
N LYS A 326 -11.49 0.03 -28.22
CA LYS A 326 -10.04 -0.04 -28.43
C LYS A 326 -9.37 -0.25 -27.07
N GLN A 327 -8.58 -1.30 -26.93
CA GLN A 327 -7.96 -1.66 -25.67
C GLN A 327 -6.54 -2.18 -25.91
N ASP A 328 -5.60 -1.71 -25.08
CA ASP A 328 -4.26 -2.25 -24.99
C ASP A 328 -4.25 -3.37 -23.92
N VAL A 329 -3.81 -4.56 -24.29
CA VAL A 329 -3.78 -5.73 -23.40
C VAL A 329 -2.33 -6.19 -23.25
N TYR A 330 -1.81 -6.09 -22.04
CA TYR A 330 -0.47 -6.56 -21.69
C TYR A 330 -0.54 -8.03 -21.28
N THR A 331 0.06 -8.89 -22.09
CA THR A 331 0.26 -10.31 -21.76
C THR A 331 1.63 -10.51 -21.14
N THR A 332 1.68 -11.25 -20.03
CA THR A 332 2.90 -11.42 -19.23
C THR A 332 3.27 -12.89 -19.14
N THR A 333 4.54 -13.20 -19.41
CA THR A 333 5.16 -14.50 -19.10
C THR A 333 6.06 -14.36 -17.88
N TYR A 334 6.11 -15.38 -17.04
CA TYR A 334 6.88 -15.36 -15.80
C TYR A 334 7.93 -16.47 -15.78
N SER A 335 9.14 -16.11 -15.38
CA SER A 335 10.19 -17.06 -15.02
C SER A 335 10.97 -16.54 -13.81
N ALA A 336 11.56 -17.43 -13.03
CA ALA A 336 12.35 -17.04 -11.88
C ALA A 336 13.55 -17.97 -11.66
N ALA A 337 14.61 -17.42 -11.08
CA ALA A 337 15.79 -18.14 -10.66
C ALA A 337 16.18 -17.73 -9.24
N LYS A 338 16.79 -18.63 -8.47
CA LYS A 338 17.26 -18.33 -7.11
C LYS A 338 18.31 -17.20 -7.15
N TRP A 339 18.20 -16.24 -6.23
CA TRP A 339 19.15 -15.14 -6.09
C TRP A 339 19.28 -14.72 -4.62
N PRO A 340 20.50 -14.53 -4.08
CA PRO A 340 21.79 -14.61 -4.76
C PRO A 340 22.26 -16.04 -5.09
N SER A 341 23.19 -16.18 -6.03
CA SER A 341 23.77 -17.48 -6.45
C SER A 341 24.82 -18.02 -5.48
N GLY A 342 25.21 -17.25 -4.46
CA GLY A 342 26.32 -17.55 -3.55
C GLY A 342 27.72 -17.28 -4.12
N SER A 343 27.87 -17.27 -5.46
CA SER A 343 29.11 -16.87 -6.15
C SER A 343 29.28 -15.35 -6.26
N THR A 344 28.19 -14.61 -6.17
CA THR A 344 28.21 -13.14 -6.19
C THR A 344 28.72 -12.64 -4.84
N ARG A 345 30.01 -12.29 -4.76
CA ARG A 345 30.52 -11.44 -3.66
C ARG A 345 29.97 -10.03 -3.87
N MET A 346 28.83 -9.71 -3.27
CA MET A 346 28.45 -8.32 -3.09
C MET A 346 29.42 -7.73 -2.07
N GLU A 347 30.22 -6.74 -2.49
CA GLU A 347 31.12 -6.01 -1.60
C GLU A 347 30.28 -5.30 -0.54
N CYS A 348 30.15 -5.95 0.60
CA CYS A 348 29.40 -5.44 1.73
C CYS A 348 30.37 -5.21 2.88
N THR A 349 30.64 -3.93 3.12
CA THR A 349 31.52 -3.45 4.18
C THR A 349 30.82 -3.41 5.54
N GLU A 350 29.48 -3.47 5.59
CA GLU A 350 28.70 -3.47 6.84
C GLU A 350 28.30 -4.88 7.29
N LYS A 351 28.48 -5.16 8.59
CA LYS A 351 28.12 -6.44 9.24
C LYS A 351 26.65 -6.83 9.04
N ASP A 352 25.76 -5.86 8.90
CA ASP A 352 24.32 -6.11 8.72
C ASP A 352 23.98 -6.72 7.36
N CYS A 353 24.75 -6.38 6.31
CA CYS A 353 24.51 -6.91 4.97
C CYS A 353 24.60 -8.46 4.95
N ASN A 354 25.59 -9.06 5.61
CA ASN A 354 25.76 -10.51 5.62
C ASN A 354 24.59 -11.30 6.23
N THR A 355 23.76 -10.65 7.05
CA THR A 355 22.57 -11.26 7.66
C THR A 355 21.38 -11.30 6.70
N TYR A 356 21.28 -10.34 5.77
CA TYR A 356 20.16 -10.20 4.84
C TYR A 356 20.35 -10.92 3.49
N TYR A 357 21.58 -11.26 3.12
CA TYR A 357 21.91 -11.90 1.83
C TYR A 357 22.22 -13.42 1.93
N ARG A 358 22.00 -14.05 3.08
CA ARG A 358 22.20 -15.50 3.28
C ARG A 358 20.96 -16.34 2.99
#